data_AF-A0AAU6U4L4-F1
#
_entry.id   AF-A0AAU6U4L4-F1
#
_cell.length_a   1.000
_cell.length_b   1.000
_cell.length_c   1.000
_cell.angle_alpha   90.00
_cell.angle_beta   90.00
_cell.angle_gamma   90.00
#
_symmetry.space_group_name_H-M   'P 1'
#
loop_
_entity.id
_entity.type
_entity.pdbx_description
1 polymer ?
#
loop_
_entity_poly.entity_id
_entity_poly.type
_entity_poly.pdbx_seq_one_letter_code
_entity_poly.pdbx_strand_id
1 'polypeptide(L)'
;MNYYKLGINSESKKWKGYMNPSSFLTDGKGNELSDAKLSMLQEEFSGDLYFDVLKNGNPPPVVSIGSRHLAFNNDVFCMSDINACGIQAIPLINRVFNLEYIFMHILNYVDCVDWGHSKVDLWPQDYVPEAWESKRGRFFIEPVVHKDKIPKHLDVFRLCEWGGAFNIVVSESFKNKLCSIKFDHTFLDFKALSLK
;
A
#
# COMPACT_ATOMS: atom_id res chain seq x y z
N MET A 1 -9.00 18.91 5.33
CA MET A 1 -8.21 17.81 4.77
C MET A 1 -8.79 16.50 5.24
N ASN A 2 -9.39 15.79 4.29
CA ASN A 2 -9.85 14.43 4.47
C ASN A 2 -8.70 13.44 4.24
N TYR A 3 -8.87 12.21 4.70
CA TYR A 3 -7.94 11.11 4.46
C TYR A 3 -8.70 9.89 3.95
N TYR A 4 -8.02 9.07 3.16
CA TYR A 4 -8.58 7.90 2.51
C TYR A 4 -7.67 6.71 2.70
N LYS A 5 -8.25 5.54 2.95
CA LYS A 5 -7.55 4.27 2.71
C LYS A 5 -7.44 4.06 1.21
N LEU A 6 -6.22 3.96 0.71
CA LEU A 6 -5.93 3.58 -0.67
C LEU A 6 -5.77 2.06 -0.76
N GLY A 7 -6.44 1.46 -1.72
CA GLY A 7 -6.32 0.04 -2.05
C GLY A 7 -6.46 -0.20 -3.54
N ILE A 8 -6.59 -1.48 -3.87
CA ILE A 8 -6.80 -1.95 -5.23
C ILE A 8 -8.25 -2.40 -5.40
N ASN A 9 -8.82 -2.23 -6.59
CA ASN A 9 -10.16 -2.74 -6.88
C ASN A 9 -10.19 -4.27 -6.72
N SER A 10 -11.11 -4.82 -5.94
CA SER A 10 -11.17 -6.26 -5.67
C SER A 10 -11.99 -7.07 -6.68
N GLU A 11 -12.62 -6.43 -7.68
CA GLU A 11 -13.47 -7.09 -8.66
C GLU A 11 -12.66 -7.94 -9.65
N SER A 12 -12.77 -9.26 -9.55
CA SER A 12 -12.02 -10.21 -10.38
C SER A 12 -12.15 -9.98 -11.89
N LYS A 13 -13.31 -9.50 -12.36
CA LYS A 13 -13.54 -9.18 -13.77
C LYS A 13 -12.64 -8.07 -14.29
N LYS A 14 -12.32 -7.08 -13.44
CA LYS A 14 -11.46 -5.93 -13.79
C LYS A 14 -10.04 -6.37 -14.15
N TRP A 15 -9.54 -7.40 -13.47
CA TRP A 15 -8.17 -7.92 -13.60
C TRP A 15 -8.03 -9.01 -14.67
N LYS A 16 -9.13 -9.39 -15.33
CA LYS A 16 -9.10 -10.45 -16.34
C LYS A 16 -8.22 -10.02 -17.52
N GLY A 17 -7.19 -10.81 -17.80
CA GLY A 17 -6.26 -10.58 -18.92
C GLY A 17 -5.05 -9.71 -18.57
N TYR A 18 -5.00 -9.15 -17.36
CA TYR A 18 -3.80 -8.49 -16.84
C TYR A 18 -2.82 -9.51 -16.26
N MET A 19 -1.54 -9.13 -16.28
CA MET A 19 -0.50 -9.90 -15.61
C MET A 19 -0.65 -9.86 -14.09
N ASN A 20 -0.08 -10.85 -13.40
CA ASN A 20 0.00 -10.89 -11.95
C ASN A 20 1.46 -11.01 -11.49
N PRO A 21 2.02 -10.02 -10.77
CA PRO A 21 3.37 -10.10 -10.24
C PRO A 21 3.45 -11.04 -9.03
N SER A 22 4.65 -11.56 -8.76
CA SER A 22 4.98 -12.26 -7.53
C SER A 22 4.92 -11.31 -6.32
N SER A 23 4.52 -11.85 -5.16
CA SER A 23 4.62 -11.16 -3.87
C SER A 23 6.04 -11.21 -3.28
N PHE A 24 6.90 -12.06 -3.84
CA PHE A 24 8.31 -12.17 -3.49
C PHE A 24 9.13 -11.37 -4.49
N LEU A 25 9.87 -10.39 -3.97
CA LEU A 25 10.77 -9.54 -4.73
C LEU A 25 12.21 -9.98 -4.50
N THR A 26 13.12 -9.54 -5.35
CA THR A 26 14.56 -9.65 -5.11
C THR A 26 15.23 -8.29 -5.18
N ASP A 27 16.31 -8.09 -4.42
CA ASP A 27 17.16 -6.91 -4.55
C ASP A 27 18.25 -7.09 -5.64
N GLY A 28 19.06 -6.06 -5.89
CA GLY A 28 20.19 -6.12 -6.82
C GLY A 28 21.27 -7.16 -6.49
N LYS A 29 21.26 -7.71 -5.28
CA LYS A 29 22.19 -8.76 -4.82
C LYS A 29 21.56 -10.16 -4.90
N GLY A 30 20.30 -10.27 -5.31
CA GLY A 30 19.55 -11.53 -5.38
C GLY A 30 18.96 -11.99 -4.05
N ASN A 31 18.92 -11.14 -3.03
CA ASN A 31 18.27 -11.48 -1.77
C ASN A 31 16.75 -11.39 -1.93
N GLU A 32 16.03 -12.41 -1.45
CA GLU A 32 14.57 -12.42 -1.48
C GLU A 32 13.96 -11.54 -0.38
N LEU A 33 13.02 -10.70 -0.78
CA LEU A 33 12.28 -9.77 0.04
C LEU A 33 10.77 -10.03 -0.12
N SER A 34 10.15 -10.57 0.92
CA SER A 34 8.69 -10.65 1.01
C SER A 34 8.07 -9.26 1.27
N ASP A 35 6.82 -9.06 0.90
CA ASP A 35 6.05 -7.85 1.22
C ASP A 35 6.01 -7.51 2.73
N ALA A 36 5.98 -8.53 3.60
CA ALA A 36 6.04 -8.40 5.05
C ALA A 36 7.38 -7.84 5.53
N LYS A 37 8.51 -8.44 5.13
CA LYS A 37 9.86 -7.94 5.41
C LYS A 37 10.04 -6.49 4.95
N LEU A 38 9.62 -6.18 3.71
CA LEU A 38 9.69 -4.82 3.17
C LEU A 38 8.89 -3.83 4.03
N SER A 39 7.72 -4.23 4.53
CA SER A 39 6.90 -3.38 5.40
C SER A 39 7.50 -3.11 6.77
N MET A 40 8.47 -3.92 7.21
CA MET A 40 9.19 -3.73 8.47
C MET A 40 10.40 -2.81 8.31
N LEU A 41 10.83 -2.52 7.08
CA LEU A 41 11.90 -1.57 6.83
C LEU A 41 11.37 -0.16 7.12
N GLN A 42 11.93 0.47 8.15
CA GLN A 42 11.63 1.87 8.49
C GLN A 42 12.69 2.83 7.95
N GLU A 43 13.71 2.29 7.28
CA GLU A 43 14.77 3.03 6.62
C GLU A 43 14.54 3.05 5.11
N GLU A 44 15.09 4.07 4.46
CA GLU A 44 15.08 4.16 3.01
C GLU A 44 15.78 2.96 2.38
N PHE A 45 15.10 2.31 1.43
CA PHE A 45 15.65 1.22 0.66
C PHE A 45 16.61 1.75 -0.40
N SER A 46 17.81 1.19 -0.52
CA SER A 46 18.76 1.59 -1.55
C SER A 46 18.82 0.56 -2.68
N GLY A 47 18.66 1.04 -3.92
CA GLY A 47 18.74 0.23 -5.13
C GLY A 47 17.37 -0.14 -5.72
N ASP A 48 17.40 -1.12 -6.63
CA ASP A 48 16.22 -1.56 -7.36
C ASP A 48 15.62 -2.83 -6.73
N LEU A 49 14.33 -3.00 -6.95
CA LEU A 49 13.61 -4.23 -6.70
C LEU A 49 13.32 -4.94 -8.02
N TYR A 50 13.30 -6.26 -7.98
CA TYR A 50 12.96 -7.09 -9.13
C TYR A 50 11.81 -8.03 -8.78
N PHE A 51 10.94 -8.30 -9.76
CA PHE A 51 9.81 -9.20 -9.60
C PHE A 51 9.68 -10.17 -10.76
N ASP A 52 9.13 -11.34 -10.46
CA ASP A 52 8.69 -12.31 -11.46
C ASP A 52 7.19 -12.17 -11.74
N VAL A 53 6.79 -12.61 -12.93
CA VAL A 53 5.38 -12.65 -13.33
C VAL A 53 4.85 -14.07 -13.11
N LEU A 54 3.88 -14.21 -12.22
CA LEU A 54 3.22 -15.49 -11.93
C LEU A 54 2.23 -15.88 -13.02
N LYS A 55 1.64 -14.88 -13.68
CA LYS A 55 0.70 -15.07 -14.78
C LYS A 55 0.90 -14.00 -15.83
N ASN A 56 1.16 -14.42 -17.06
CA ASN A 56 1.31 -13.52 -18.20
C ASN A 56 -0.02 -12.83 -18.55
N GLY A 57 0.08 -11.62 -19.08
CA GLY A 57 -1.04 -10.79 -19.50
C GLY A 57 -0.58 -9.38 -19.83
N ASN A 58 -1.52 -8.47 -20.05
CA ASN A 58 -1.20 -7.06 -20.25
C ASN A 58 -0.63 -6.44 -18.96
N PRO A 59 0.36 -5.55 -19.03
CA PRO A 59 0.80 -4.78 -17.87
C PRO A 59 -0.33 -3.86 -17.37
N PRO A 60 -0.85 -4.03 -16.14
CA PRO A 60 -1.83 -3.09 -15.61
C PRO A 60 -1.17 -1.76 -15.21
N PRO A 61 -1.92 -0.64 -15.15
CA PRO A 61 -1.39 0.65 -14.73
C PRO A 61 -0.96 0.68 -13.25
N VAL A 62 -1.49 -0.25 -12.44
CA VAL A 62 -1.14 -0.45 -11.04
C VAL A 62 -1.21 -1.93 -10.69
N VAL A 63 -0.31 -2.38 -9.84
CA VAL A 63 -0.28 -3.73 -9.25
C VAL A 63 -0.21 -3.66 -7.74
N SER A 64 -0.70 -4.71 -7.08
CA SER A 64 -0.41 -4.98 -5.67
C SER A 64 0.77 -5.93 -5.56
N ILE A 65 1.70 -5.63 -4.65
CA ILE A 65 2.74 -6.60 -4.23
C ILE A 65 2.34 -7.14 -2.86
N GLY A 66 1.89 -8.39 -2.86
CA GLY A 66 1.24 -8.99 -1.69
C GLY A 66 0.01 -8.18 -1.26
N SER A 67 -0.18 -8.05 0.05
CA SER A 67 -1.32 -7.33 0.61
C SER A 67 -0.94 -5.97 1.20
N ARG A 68 0.29 -5.48 0.98
CA ARG A 68 0.85 -4.35 1.74
C ARG A 68 1.31 -3.18 0.89
N HIS A 69 1.61 -3.41 -0.39
CA HIS A 69 2.22 -2.40 -1.24
C HIS A 69 1.52 -2.30 -2.59
N LEU A 70 1.64 -1.12 -3.19
CA LEU A 70 1.22 -0.86 -4.55
C LEU A 70 2.43 -0.42 -5.37
N ALA A 71 2.44 -0.81 -6.64
CA ALA A 71 3.40 -0.31 -7.60
C ALA A 71 2.67 0.17 -8.85
N PHE A 72 3.08 1.30 -9.41
CA PHE A 72 2.44 1.94 -10.55
C PHE A 72 3.32 1.79 -11.77
N ASN A 73 2.73 1.47 -12.93
CA ASN A 73 3.52 1.31 -14.15
C ASN A 73 4.20 2.65 -14.51
N ASN A 74 5.52 2.61 -14.75
CA ASN A 74 6.31 3.80 -15.01
C ASN A 74 5.87 4.55 -16.29
N ASP A 75 5.24 3.84 -17.24
CA ASP A 75 4.69 4.45 -18.46
C ASP A 75 3.49 5.37 -18.21
N VAL A 76 2.82 5.22 -17.05
CA VAL A 76 1.63 6.03 -16.70
C VAL A 76 1.84 6.91 -15.48
N PHE A 77 2.80 6.58 -14.60
CA PHE A 77 2.99 7.24 -13.32
C PHE A 77 4.44 7.66 -13.15
N CYS A 78 4.65 8.94 -12.87
CA CYS A 78 5.95 9.46 -12.46
C CYS A 78 5.84 10.12 -11.08
N MET A 79 6.71 9.73 -10.14
CA MET A 79 6.66 10.28 -8.77
C MET A 79 7.00 11.78 -8.73
N SER A 80 7.81 12.29 -9.68
CA SER A 80 8.11 13.72 -9.79
C SER A 80 6.86 14.57 -9.97
N ASP A 81 5.81 14.01 -10.57
CA ASP A 81 4.58 14.73 -10.88
C ASP A 81 3.67 14.85 -9.66
N ILE A 82 3.82 13.95 -8.69
CA ILE A 82 3.00 13.95 -7.48
C ILE A 82 3.64 14.75 -6.35
N ASN A 83 4.97 14.75 -6.22
CA ASN A 83 5.70 15.45 -5.15
C ASN A 83 4.99 15.33 -3.78
N ALA A 84 5.07 14.14 -3.18
CA ALA A 84 4.36 13.78 -1.96
C ALA A 84 5.29 13.31 -0.86
N CYS A 85 4.96 13.69 0.37
CA CYS A 85 5.71 13.29 1.55
C CYS A 85 5.23 11.95 2.14
N GLY A 86 6.15 11.16 2.65
CA GLY A 86 5.87 9.87 3.30
C GLY A 86 5.94 8.66 2.37
N ILE A 87 6.42 8.84 1.14
CA ILE A 87 6.66 7.77 0.17
C ILE A 87 8.09 7.85 -0.32
N GLN A 88 8.74 6.70 -0.35
CA GLN A 88 9.92 6.46 -1.15
C GLN A 88 9.50 5.75 -2.45
N ALA A 89 9.88 6.32 -3.59
CA ALA A 89 9.73 5.67 -4.89
C ALA A 89 10.93 4.74 -5.14
N ILE A 90 10.67 3.47 -5.38
CA ILE A 90 11.71 2.47 -5.67
C ILE A 90 11.43 1.87 -7.06
N PRO A 91 12.42 1.80 -7.97
CA PRO A 91 12.27 1.08 -9.22
C PRO A 91 11.94 -0.40 -8.98
N LEU A 92 10.91 -0.90 -9.64
CA LEU A 92 10.47 -2.29 -9.61
C LEU A 92 10.49 -2.86 -11.02
N ILE A 93 11.46 -3.73 -11.29
CA ILE A 93 11.85 -4.11 -12.64
C ILE A 93 11.55 -5.60 -12.88
N ASN A 94 10.86 -5.92 -13.97
CA ASN A 94 10.83 -7.27 -14.50
C ASN A 94 11.84 -7.40 -15.64
N ARG A 95 12.86 -8.23 -15.43
CA ARG A 95 13.97 -8.40 -16.38
C ARG A 95 13.58 -9.18 -17.64
N VAL A 96 12.54 -10.02 -17.58
CA VAL A 96 12.12 -10.90 -18.69
C VAL A 96 11.33 -10.14 -19.74
N PHE A 97 10.42 -9.28 -19.31
CA PHE A 97 9.51 -8.53 -20.17
C PHE A 97 9.92 -7.06 -20.34
N ASN A 98 11.03 -6.64 -19.73
CA ASN A 98 11.50 -5.25 -19.71
C ASN A 98 10.40 -4.28 -19.24
N LEU A 99 9.71 -4.64 -18.15
CA LEU A 99 8.66 -3.83 -17.55
C LEU A 99 9.21 -3.11 -16.32
N GLU A 100 8.84 -1.84 -16.18
CA GLU A 100 9.23 -1.02 -15.04
C GLU A 100 8.00 -0.45 -14.35
N TYR A 101 7.99 -0.58 -13.03
CA TYR A 101 7.00 -0.02 -12.12
C TYR A 101 7.71 0.85 -11.09
N ILE A 102 7.01 1.84 -10.56
CA ILE A 102 7.40 2.60 -9.38
C ILE A 102 6.70 1.98 -8.17
N PHE A 103 7.48 1.29 -7.34
CA PHE A 103 7.02 0.74 -6.07
C PHE A 103 6.89 1.86 -5.03
N MET A 104 5.69 1.99 -4.45
CA MET A 104 5.41 2.98 -3.41
C MET A 104 5.74 2.40 -2.03
N HIS A 105 6.96 2.64 -1.56
CA HIS A 105 7.37 2.26 -0.22
C HIS A 105 6.97 3.36 0.78
N ILE A 106 6.15 3.02 1.77
CA ILE A 106 5.66 3.97 2.77
C ILE A 106 6.32 3.66 4.11
N LEU A 107 7.17 4.57 4.57
CA LEU A 107 8.03 4.38 5.74
C LEU A 107 7.31 4.71 7.06
N ASN A 108 6.39 5.69 7.02
CA ASN A 108 5.83 6.25 8.24
C ASN A 108 4.64 5.45 8.75
N TYR A 109 4.76 4.96 9.98
CA TYR A 109 3.64 4.47 10.78
C TYR A 109 3.19 5.57 11.76
N VAL A 110 1.92 5.92 11.73
CA VAL A 110 1.33 6.97 12.56
C VAL A 110 0.37 6.35 13.57
N ASP A 111 0.60 6.63 14.85
CA ASP A 111 -0.28 6.23 15.94
C ASP A 111 -1.41 7.25 16.14
N CYS A 112 -2.41 7.18 15.25
CA CYS A 112 -3.57 8.09 15.28
C CYS A 112 -4.91 7.37 15.38
N VAL A 113 -4.95 6.04 15.55
CA VAL A 113 -6.21 5.29 15.59
C VAL A 113 -6.94 5.52 16.92
N ASP A 114 -8.21 5.91 16.87
CA ASP A 114 -9.12 5.87 18.01
C ASP A 114 -9.70 4.45 18.10
N TRP A 115 -9.01 3.56 18.81
CA TRP A 115 -9.43 2.17 18.97
C TRP A 115 -10.78 2.02 19.68
N GLY A 116 -11.17 2.99 20.51
CA GLY A 116 -12.45 2.96 21.23
C GLY A 116 -13.67 3.24 20.34
N HIS A 117 -13.46 3.93 19.21
CA HIS A 117 -14.53 4.26 18.25
C HIS A 117 -14.37 3.53 16.92
N SER A 118 -13.22 2.90 16.69
CA SER A 118 -12.97 2.04 15.54
C SER A 118 -13.77 0.74 15.62
N LYS A 119 -14.25 0.26 14.48
CA LYS A 119 -14.92 -1.04 14.39
C LYS A 119 -13.88 -2.13 14.16
N VAL A 120 -13.71 -2.98 15.16
CA VAL A 120 -12.79 -4.11 15.16
C VAL A 120 -13.56 -5.37 15.52
N ASP A 121 -13.36 -6.44 14.74
CA ASP A 121 -13.77 -7.78 15.16
C ASP A 121 -12.73 -8.31 16.14
N LEU A 122 -13.12 -8.48 17.40
CA LEU A 122 -12.20 -8.86 18.47
C LEU A 122 -11.82 -10.34 18.39
N TRP A 123 -10.68 -10.66 18.99
CA TRP A 123 -10.34 -12.05 19.26
C TRP A 123 -11.31 -12.66 20.27
N PRO A 124 -11.52 -13.99 20.23
CA PRO A 124 -12.16 -14.70 21.34
C PRO A 124 -11.45 -14.40 22.66
N GLN A 125 -12.19 -14.35 23.77
CA GLN A 125 -11.67 -13.88 25.06
C GLN A 125 -10.43 -14.65 25.56
N ASP A 126 -10.36 -15.95 25.27
CA ASP A 126 -9.26 -16.82 25.69
C ASP A 126 -8.20 -17.05 24.60
N TYR A 127 -8.31 -16.34 23.48
CA TYR A 127 -7.34 -16.44 22.40
C TYR A 127 -6.15 -15.52 22.67
N VAL A 128 -4.95 -16.07 22.60
CA VAL A 128 -3.70 -15.32 22.67
C VAL A 128 -3.16 -15.19 21.25
N PRO A 129 -3.19 -13.97 20.65
CA PRO A 129 -2.68 -13.78 19.30
C PRO A 129 -1.19 -14.11 19.21
N GLU A 130 -0.81 -14.76 18.13
CA GLU A 130 0.58 -15.01 17.78
C GLU A 130 1.31 -13.69 17.50
N ALA A 131 2.65 -13.71 17.54
CA ALA A 131 3.46 -12.51 17.36
C ALA A 131 3.23 -11.78 16.02
N TRP A 132 2.77 -12.50 15.00
CA TRP A 132 2.48 -11.98 13.66
C TRP A 132 1.02 -11.53 13.47
N GLU A 133 0.15 -11.80 14.44
CA GLU A 133 -1.26 -11.41 14.40
C GLU A 133 -1.48 -10.04 15.04
N SER A 134 -2.60 -9.39 14.69
CA SER A 134 -2.94 -8.11 15.30
C SER A 134 -3.27 -8.31 16.77
N LYS A 135 -2.64 -7.52 17.64
CA LYS A 135 -2.94 -7.51 19.08
C LYS A 135 -4.31 -6.89 19.41
N ARG A 136 -4.97 -6.24 18.44
CA ARG A 136 -6.20 -5.47 18.65
C ARG A 136 -7.46 -6.25 18.32
N GLY A 137 -7.39 -7.17 17.36
CA GLY A 137 -8.52 -7.99 16.94
C GLY A 137 -8.22 -8.78 15.68
N ARG A 138 -9.14 -9.69 15.33
CA ARG A 138 -9.08 -10.52 14.13
C ARG A 138 -9.08 -9.69 12.86
N PHE A 139 -10.02 -8.75 12.79
CA PHE A 139 -10.21 -7.91 11.61
C PHE A 139 -10.43 -6.47 12.01
N PHE A 140 -9.66 -5.57 11.39
CA PHE A 140 -9.91 -4.15 11.48
C PHE A 140 -10.83 -3.74 10.32
N ILE A 141 -12.09 -3.39 10.64
CA ILE A 141 -13.17 -3.21 9.69
C ILE A 141 -13.29 -1.74 9.26
N GLU A 142 -13.52 -0.82 10.20
CA GLU A 142 -13.70 0.61 9.94
C GLU A 142 -12.84 1.45 10.90
N PRO A 143 -11.77 2.09 10.42
CA PRO A 143 -10.93 2.97 11.23
C PRO A 143 -11.59 4.31 11.54
N VAL A 144 -11.49 4.72 12.80
CA VAL A 144 -11.66 6.10 13.24
C VAL A 144 -10.28 6.62 13.66
N VAL A 145 -9.89 7.78 13.16
CA VAL A 145 -8.56 8.37 13.45
C VAL A 145 -8.66 9.77 14.03
N HIS A 146 -7.79 10.06 14.99
CA HIS A 146 -7.56 11.37 15.58
C HIS A 146 -6.82 12.26 14.60
N LYS A 147 -7.51 13.27 14.05
CA LYS A 147 -6.95 14.11 12.99
C LYS A 147 -5.78 14.95 13.48
N ASP A 148 -5.83 15.40 14.72
CA ASP A 148 -4.79 16.20 15.39
C ASP A 148 -3.47 15.43 15.59
N LYS A 149 -3.52 14.09 15.62
CA LYS A 149 -2.34 13.23 15.71
C LYS A 149 -1.66 12.97 14.37
N ILE A 150 -2.28 13.32 13.24
CA ILE A 150 -1.69 13.10 11.92
C ILE A 150 -0.70 14.23 11.61
N PRO A 151 0.59 13.93 11.34
CA PRO A 151 1.55 14.96 10.99
C PRO A 151 1.14 15.71 9.71
N LYS A 152 1.03 17.04 9.80
CA LYS A 152 0.52 17.90 8.71
C LYS A 152 1.34 17.86 7.42
N HIS A 153 2.60 17.44 7.52
CA HIS A 153 3.50 17.37 6.37
C HIS A 153 3.39 16.03 5.62
N LEU A 154 2.72 15.01 6.17
CA LEU A 154 2.60 13.71 5.52
C LEU A 154 1.40 13.68 4.57
N ASP A 155 1.66 13.27 3.34
CA ASP A 155 0.62 13.00 2.36
C ASP A 155 0.20 11.53 2.42
N VAL A 156 1.14 10.63 2.70
CA VAL A 156 0.88 9.19 2.75
C VAL A 156 1.56 8.56 3.96
N PHE A 157 0.87 7.64 4.62
CA PHE A 157 1.35 6.96 5.81
C PHE A 157 0.61 5.64 6.05
N ARG A 158 1.05 4.88 7.05
CA ARG A 158 0.43 3.65 7.53
C ARG A 158 -0.11 3.88 8.94
N LEU A 159 -1.18 3.18 9.33
CA LEU A 159 -1.65 3.20 10.72
C LEU A 159 -0.86 2.19 11.57
N CYS A 160 -0.42 2.62 12.75
CA CYS A 160 0.15 1.70 13.74
C CYS A 160 -0.82 0.57 14.08
N GLU A 161 -0.29 -0.65 14.23
CA GLU A 161 -1.03 -1.86 14.64
C GLU A 161 -2.20 -2.27 13.75
N TRP A 162 -2.35 -1.66 12.57
CA TRP A 162 -3.28 -2.13 11.54
C TRP A 162 -2.63 -3.23 10.68
N GLY A 163 -2.97 -4.49 10.98
CA GLY A 163 -2.53 -5.68 10.25
C GLY A 163 -3.35 -6.03 8.99
N GLY A 164 -4.22 -5.12 8.51
CA GLY A 164 -5.12 -5.38 7.40
C GLY A 164 -4.48 -5.14 6.02
N ALA A 165 -5.10 -5.70 4.98
CA ALA A 165 -4.66 -5.49 3.61
C ALA A 165 -4.71 -4.00 3.23
N PHE A 166 -3.68 -3.55 2.53
CA PHE A 166 -3.45 -2.18 2.05
C PHE A 166 -3.59 -1.16 3.17
N ASN A 167 -2.78 -1.31 4.23
CA ASN A 167 -2.61 -0.28 5.26
C ASN A 167 -1.85 0.93 4.67
N ILE A 168 -2.51 1.64 3.76
CA ILE A 168 -2.03 2.81 3.04
C ILE A 168 -3.08 3.89 3.21
N VAL A 169 -2.74 4.93 3.95
CA VAL A 169 -3.59 6.11 4.13
C VAL A 169 -3.00 7.25 3.32
N VAL A 170 -3.85 7.91 2.53
CA VAL A 170 -3.48 9.05 1.69
C VAL A 170 -4.31 10.28 2.05
N SER A 171 -3.69 11.45 1.97
CA SER A 171 -4.35 12.75 2.07
C SER A 171 -5.27 12.98 0.86
N GLU A 172 -6.26 13.85 1.05
CA GLU A 172 -7.12 14.32 -0.04
C GLU A 172 -6.33 14.99 -1.18
N SER A 173 -5.27 15.74 -0.85
CA SER A 173 -4.36 16.32 -1.84
C SER A 173 -3.67 15.24 -2.67
N PHE A 174 -3.12 14.20 -2.03
CA PHE A 174 -2.49 13.09 -2.73
C PHE A 174 -3.47 12.34 -3.63
N LYS A 175 -4.66 12.00 -3.12
CA LYS A 175 -5.71 11.36 -3.89
C LYS A 175 -6.03 12.17 -5.15
N ASN A 176 -6.23 13.48 -5.02
CA ASN A 176 -6.58 14.34 -6.16
C ASN A 176 -5.47 14.40 -7.21
N LYS A 177 -4.19 14.45 -6.78
CA LYS A 177 -3.04 14.34 -7.68
C LYS A 177 -3.03 12.99 -8.41
N LEU A 178 -3.22 11.89 -7.69
CA LEU A 178 -3.28 10.55 -8.28
C LEU A 178 -4.42 10.40 -9.29
N CYS A 179 -5.59 10.99 -9.00
CA CYS A 179 -6.74 11.07 -9.90
C CYS A 179 -6.59 12.05 -11.07
N SER A 180 -5.50 12.82 -11.14
CA SER A 180 -5.20 13.70 -12.27
C SER A 180 -4.31 13.05 -13.32
N ILE A 181 -3.67 11.92 -12.97
CA ILE A 181 -2.79 11.16 -13.86
C ILE A 181 -3.65 10.42 -14.90
N LYS A 182 -3.22 10.38 -16.16
CA LYS A 182 -4.02 9.80 -17.24
C LYS A 182 -3.96 8.26 -17.26
N PHE A 183 -4.72 7.61 -16.37
CA PHE A 183 -5.00 6.18 -16.42
C PHE A 183 -6.42 5.87 -15.90
N ASP A 184 -6.87 4.63 -16.07
CA ASP A 184 -8.15 4.19 -15.53
C ASP A 184 -8.10 4.07 -14.00
N HIS A 185 -8.60 5.09 -13.29
CA HIS A 185 -8.58 5.10 -11.82
C HIS A 185 -9.47 4.05 -11.16
N THR A 186 -10.34 3.37 -11.92
CA THR A 186 -11.21 2.32 -11.34
C THR A 186 -10.43 1.06 -10.96
N PHE A 187 -9.13 0.98 -11.26
CA PHE A 187 -8.21 -0.02 -10.70
C PHE A 187 -7.84 0.25 -9.23
N LEU A 188 -8.08 1.46 -8.74
CA LEU A 188 -7.87 1.84 -7.35
C LEU A 188 -9.19 1.86 -6.58
N ASP A 189 -9.09 1.68 -5.27
CA ASP A 189 -10.18 1.87 -4.33
C ASP A 189 -9.78 2.93 -3.29
N PHE A 190 -10.71 3.84 -2.99
CA PHE A 190 -10.51 4.92 -2.01
C PHE A 190 -11.66 4.91 -1.01
N LYS A 191 -11.38 4.49 0.22
CA LYS A 191 -12.36 4.52 1.31
C LYS A 191 -12.08 5.69 2.24
N ALA A 192 -13.03 6.60 2.37
CA ALA A 192 -12.88 7.73 3.30
C ALA A 192 -12.69 7.22 4.73
N LEU A 193 -11.76 7.82 5.47
CA LEU A 193 -11.57 7.55 6.89
C LEU A 193 -12.50 8.44 7.72
N SER A 194 -13.06 7.88 8.79
CA SER A 194 -13.76 8.65 9.81
C SER A 194 -12.75 9.41 10.65
N LEU A 195 -12.91 10.74 10.72
CA LEU A 195 -12.00 11.63 11.45
C LEU A 195 -12.66 12.12 12.74
N LYS A 196 -11.88 12.14 13.81
CA LYS A 196 -12.23 12.75 15.11
C LYS A 196 -11.36 13.97 15.38
#